data_AF-A0A962GT03-F1
#
_entry.id   AF-A0A962GT03-F1
#
_cell.length_a   1.000
_cell.length_b   1.000
_cell.length_c   1.000
_cell.angle_alpha   90.00
_cell.angle_beta   90.00
_cell.angle_gamma   90.00
#
_symmetry.space_group_name_H-M   'P 1'
#
loop_
_entity.id
_entity.type
_entity.pdbx_description
1 polymer ?
#
loop_
_entity_poly.entity_id
_entity_poly.type
_entity_poly.pdbx_seq_one_letter_code
_entity_poly.pdbx_strand_id
1 'polypeptide(L)'
;MFVLKNVKITLLTLTLILTMSVPAFAVKKNDRDSQGYDLVFMPILKKEVIIIDNDSNPPGEPNIVEITFLKDVPPRGLLDRANRLIYGITTDIPPEYDQYGYEIRRYMASVGNMKVFTDEDFLEEQIKNTRKARVIARFWQKYIEEEIDELEKLVNEKDSSSSVWTALKQNRQITRTFIIDLQGWIDSNERLLMKIFDSFGFIQVEYPELIFMRPHERVDFFNTLQTRQAKLNAIKKYQAFALMSY
;
A
#
# COMPACT_ATOMS: atom_id res chain seq x y z
N MET A 1 5.30 -31.06 -67.40
CA MET A 1 4.21 -31.97 -66.99
C MET A 1 4.24 -32.00 -65.46
N PHE A 2 3.37 -31.42 -64.63
CA PHE A 2 2.10 -30.67 -64.72
C PHE A 2 2.28 -29.41 -63.81
N VAL A 3 2.08 -28.19 -64.32
CA VAL A 3 0.88 -27.35 -64.14
C VAL A 3 0.51 -27.08 -62.66
N LEU A 4 1.08 -26.01 -62.12
CA LEU A 4 0.55 -25.26 -60.97
C LEU A 4 -0.72 -24.52 -61.42
N LYS A 5 -1.87 -24.93 -60.90
CA LYS A 5 -3.15 -24.22 -61.03
C LYS A 5 -3.25 -23.17 -59.93
N ASN A 6 -3.40 -21.91 -60.36
CA ASN A 6 -4.34 -20.87 -59.91
C ASN A 6 -4.57 -20.72 -58.39
N VAL A 7 -4.52 -19.53 -57.79
CA VAL A 7 -5.39 -18.40 -58.12
C VAL A 7 -4.73 -17.07 -57.69
N LYS A 8 -4.70 -16.12 -58.63
CA LYS A 8 -4.52 -14.67 -58.37
C LYS A 8 -5.77 -14.14 -57.67
N ILE A 9 -5.66 -13.47 -56.53
CA ILE A 9 -6.53 -12.32 -56.22
C ILE A 9 -5.68 -11.22 -55.57
N THR A 10 -5.76 -10.10 -56.25
CA THR A 10 -5.17 -8.78 -56.08
C THR A 10 -5.43 -8.22 -54.69
N LEU A 11 -4.39 -7.63 -54.09
CA LEU A 11 -4.49 -6.58 -53.09
C LEU A 11 -5.54 -5.55 -53.56
N LEU A 12 -6.64 -5.41 -52.85
CA LEU A 12 -7.27 -4.11 -52.57
C LEU A 12 -8.41 -4.32 -51.55
N THR A 13 -8.42 -3.43 -50.57
CA THR A 13 -9.60 -2.86 -49.89
C THR A 13 -10.31 -3.62 -48.76
N LEU A 14 -10.52 -2.83 -47.70
CA LEU A 14 -11.45 -2.96 -46.57
C LEU A 14 -11.04 -3.84 -45.38
N THR A 15 -10.43 -3.19 -44.39
CA THR A 15 -10.96 -3.26 -43.01
C THR A 15 -10.57 -2.03 -42.17
N LEU A 16 -11.55 -1.13 -42.04
CA LEU A 16 -11.93 -0.39 -40.82
C LEU A 16 -10.88 0.49 -40.10
N ILE A 17 -10.58 1.65 -40.70
CA ILE A 17 -10.29 2.86 -39.92
C ILE A 17 -11.64 3.49 -39.61
N LEU A 18 -12.21 3.16 -38.44
CA LEU A 18 -13.37 3.86 -37.90
C LEU A 18 -12.82 5.04 -37.08
N THR A 19 -12.62 6.13 -37.80
CA THR A 19 -12.54 7.49 -37.31
C THR A 19 -13.69 7.74 -36.33
N MET A 20 -13.39 7.90 -35.04
CA MET A 20 -14.38 8.48 -34.13
C MET A 20 -14.57 9.95 -34.50
N SER A 21 -15.77 10.20 -35.02
CA SER A 21 -16.42 11.48 -35.24
C SER A 21 -16.30 12.40 -34.03
N VAL A 22 -15.46 13.41 -34.15
CA VAL A 22 -15.61 14.67 -33.41
C VAL A 22 -16.79 15.41 -34.05
N PRO A 23 -17.89 15.71 -33.33
CA PRO A 23 -18.91 16.57 -33.89
C PRO A 23 -18.32 17.98 -34.07
N ALA A 24 -18.23 18.39 -35.33
CA ALA A 24 -18.01 19.77 -35.71
C ALA A 24 -19.20 20.62 -35.24
N PHE A 25 -19.04 21.34 -34.13
CA PHE A 25 -19.94 22.43 -33.81
C PHE A 25 -19.52 23.66 -34.62
N ALA A 26 -20.37 23.99 -35.58
CA ALA A 26 -20.34 25.23 -36.34
C ALA A 26 -20.42 26.43 -35.39
N VAL A 27 -19.34 27.21 -35.33
CA VAL A 27 -19.32 28.52 -34.67
C VAL A 27 -20.01 29.52 -35.59
N LYS A 28 -21.24 29.91 -35.25
CA LYS A 28 -21.86 31.13 -35.80
C LYS A 28 -21.32 32.31 -35.00
N LYS A 29 -20.48 33.12 -35.66
CA LYS A 29 -19.88 34.34 -35.12
C LYS A 29 -20.99 35.37 -34.87
N ASN A 30 -21.10 35.89 -33.65
CA ASN A 30 -21.62 37.23 -33.40
C ASN A 30 -21.07 37.76 -32.06
N ASP A 31 -20.01 38.56 -32.20
CA ASP A 31 -19.78 39.87 -31.58
C ASP A 31 -20.18 40.15 -30.12
N ARG A 32 -19.11 40.49 -29.39
CA ARG A 32 -18.93 41.54 -28.37
C ARG A 32 -18.88 41.12 -26.90
N ASP A 33 -17.71 41.46 -26.34
CA ASP A 33 -17.42 41.85 -24.97
C ASP A 33 -17.60 40.81 -23.85
N SER A 34 -16.51 40.16 -23.47
CA SER A 34 -15.83 40.45 -22.20
C SER A 34 -14.71 39.43 -21.93
N GLN A 35 -13.80 39.85 -21.07
CA GLN A 35 -12.44 39.36 -20.86
C GLN A 35 -12.31 37.85 -20.62
N GLY A 36 -11.26 37.29 -21.19
CA GLY A 36 -10.93 35.87 -21.14
C GLY A 36 -10.62 35.37 -19.75
N TYR A 37 -11.49 34.48 -19.28
CA TYR A 37 -11.11 33.28 -18.56
C TYR A 37 -11.78 32.15 -19.32
N ASP A 38 -11.01 31.16 -19.78
CA ASP A 38 -11.61 29.91 -20.25
C ASP A 38 -12.42 29.34 -19.09
N LEU A 39 -13.75 29.39 -19.21
CA LEU A 39 -14.67 28.70 -18.32
C LEU A 39 -14.38 27.21 -18.48
N VAL A 40 -13.49 26.68 -17.65
CA VAL A 40 -13.37 25.25 -17.44
C VAL A 40 -14.72 24.81 -16.88
N PHE A 41 -15.51 24.14 -17.71
CA PHE A 41 -16.74 23.49 -17.30
C PHE A 41 -16.40 22.43 -16.26
N MET A 42 -16.43 22.81 -14.98
CA MET A 42 -16.45 21.85 -13.89
C MET A 42 -17.86 21.22 -13.91
N PRO A 43 -18.00 19.90 -14.11
CA PRO A 43 -19.31 19.28 -14.07
C PRO A 43 -19.95 19.57 -12.71
N ILE A 44 -21.24 19.91 -12.72
CA ILE A 44 -22.02 20.07 -11.49
C ILE A 44 -22.06 18.70 -10.81
N LEU A 45 -21.19 18.49 -9.82
CA LEU A 45 -21.15 17.27 -9.04
C LEU A 45 -22.29 17.31 -8.02
N LYS A 46 -23.46 16.82 -8.43
CA LYS A 46 -24.51 16.44 -7.48
C LYS A 46 -24.01 15.19 -6.73
N LYS A 47 -23.47 15.40 -5.52
CA LYS A 47 -22.73 14.46 -4.66
C LYS A 47 -21.38 14.02 -5.23
N GLU A 48 -20.34 14.22 -4.44
CA GLU A 48 -18.95 13.98 -4.83
C GLU A 48 -18.48 12.68 -4.24
N VAL A 49 -18.76 11.63 -5.00
CA VAL A 49 -18.54 10.25 -4.60
C VAL A 49 -17.12 9.80 -4.94
N ILE A 50 -16.47 9.10 -4.00
CA ILE A 50 -15.34 8.21 -4.25
C ILE A 50 -15.80 6.78 -3.97
N ILE A 51 -15.64 5.88 -4.94
CA ILE A 51 -15.80 4.44 -4.73
C ILE A 51 -14.50 3.92 -4.13
N ILE A 52 -14.56 3.37 -2.91
CA ILE A 52 -13.39 2.89 -2.16
C ILE A 52 -13.22 1.37 -2.18
N ASP A 53 -14.24 0.63 -2.61
CA ASP A 53 -14.21 -0.82 -2.76
C ASP A 53 -15.10 -1.27 -3.92
N ASN A 54 -14.82 -2.45 -4.47
CA ASN A 54 -15.65 -3.13 -5.47
C ASN A 54 -16.68 -4.08 -4.84
N ASP A 55 -16.60 -4.35 -3.53
CA ASP A 55 -17.56 -5.18 -2.80
C ASP A 55 -18.72 -4.34 -2.22
N SER A 56 -19.81 -5.02 -1.85
CA SER A 56 -20.97 -4.48 -1.14
C SER A 56 -20.84 -4.58 0.38
N ASN A 57 -19.88 -5.36 0.90
CA ASN A 57 -19.58 -5.47 2.33
C ASN A 57 -18.17 -5.00 2.65
N PRO A 58 -17.97 -4.18 3.70
CA PRO A 58 -16.64 -3.78 4.13
C PRO A 58 -15.82 -5.02 4.53
N PRO A 59 -14.52 -5.06 4.21
CA PRO A 59 -13.68 -6.19 4.57
C PRO A 59 -13.58 -6.33 6.09
N GLY A 60 -13.54 -7.59 6.54
CA GLY A 60 -13.40 -7.91 7.96
C GLY A 60 -12.02 -7.51 8.49
N GLU A 61 -11.98 -7.08 9.75
CA GLU A 61 -10.72 -6.85 10.45
C GLU A 61 -9.99 -8.18 10.70
N PRO A 62 -8.65 -8.19 10.61
CA PRO A 62 -7.86 -9.33 11.05
C PRO A 62 -8.10 -9.58 12.54
N ASN A 63 -8.46 -10.83 12.90
CA ASN A 63 -8.59 -11.21 14.30
C ASN A 63 -7.21 -11.47 14.92
N ILE A 64 -6.69 -10.53 15.69
CA ILE A 64 -5.38 -10.62 16.36
C ILE A 64 -5.60 -10.61 17.88
N VAL A 65 -5.44 -11.77 18.51
CA VAL A 65 -5.67 -11.99 19.95
C VAL A 65 -4.39 -11.80 20.73
N GLU A 66 -4.42 -11.06 21.84
CA GLU A 66 -3.27 -10.82 22.73
C GLU A 66 -2.55 -12.11 23.16
N ILE A 67 -1.22 -12.06 23.20
CA ILE A 67 -0.35 -13.19 23.48
C ILE A 67 0.69 -12.85 24.57
N THR A 68 1.29 -13.89 25.14
CA THR A 68 2.46 -13.76 26.02
C THR A 68 3.72 -14.12 25.24
N PHE A 69 4.67 -13.19 25.15
CA PHE A 69 5.93 -13.42 24.43
C PHE A 69 6.82 -14.43 25.15
N LEU A 70 7.42 -15.32 24.37
CA LEU A 70 8.41 -16.28 24.84
C LEU A 70 9.81 -15.75 24.55
N LYS A 71 10.79 -16.25 25.32
CA LYS A 71 12.19 -15.92 25.09
C LYS A 71 12.70 -16.66 23.85
N ASP A 72 13.40 -15.94 22.97
CA ASP A 72 14.02 -16.53 21.80
C ASP A 72 15.05 -17.60 22.17
N VAL A 73 15.02 -18.70 21.42
CA VAL A 73 16.05 -19.74 21.49
C VAL A 73 17.35 -19.14 20.98
N PRO A 74 18.49 -19.23 21.71
CA PRO A 74 19.75 -18.69 21.23
C PRO A 74 20.16 -19.24 19.85
N PRO A 75 20.80 -18.44 18.99
CA PRO A 75 21.24 -18.90 17.69
C PRO A 75 22.39 -19.91 17.80
N ARG A 76 22.38 -20.93 16.94
CA ARG A 76 23.37 -22.03 16.96
C ARG A 76 24.70 -21.67 16.30
N GLY A 77 24.78 -20.56 15.58
CA GLY A 77 25.98 -20.09 14.89
C GLY A 77 25.70 -18.92 13.94
N LEU A 78 26.73 -18.46 13.22
CA LEU A 78 26.63 -17.28 12.34
C LEU A 78 25.62 -17.45 11.20
N LEU A 79 25.52 -18.65 10.62
CA LEU A 79 24.53 -18.92 9.57
C LEU A 79 23.09 -18.82 10.10
N ASP A 80 22.85 -19.36 11.30
CA ASP A 80 21.53 -19.29 11.95
C ASP A 80 21.18 -17.84 12.29
N ARG A 81 22.12 -17.07 12.84
CA ARG A 81 21.94 -15.61 13.05
C ARG A 81 21.59 -14.88 11.76
N ALA A 82 22.35 -15.11 10.69
CA ALA A 82 22.09 -14.48 9.39
C ALA A 82 20.70 -14.85 8.83
N ASN A 83 20.25 -16.10 9.02
CA ASN A 83 18.91 -16.54 8.60
C ASN A 83 17.79 -15.96 9.45
N ARG A 84 18.03 -15.71 10.74
CA ARG A 84 17.03 -15.11 11.64
C ARG A 84 16.70 -13.66 11.33
N LEU A 85 17.53 -12.96 10.56
CA LEU A 85 17.25 -11.59 10.09
C LEU A 85 15.92 -11.46 9.30
N ILE A 86 15.43 -12.57 8.73
CA ILE A 86 14.19 -12.61 7.94
C ILE A 86 13.03 -13.34 8.65
N TYR A 87 13.21 -13.70 9.92
CA TYR A 87 12.15 -14.30 10.74
C TYR A 87 11.09 -13.24 11.06
N GLY A 88 9.82 -13.61 10.92
CA GLY A 88 8.69 -12.66 11.04
C GLY A 88 8.53 -11.75 9.81
N ILE A 89 9.36 -11.93 8.77
CA ILE A 89 9.32 -11.17 7.52
C ILE A 89 8.92 -12.09 6.37
N THR A 90 9.85 -12.93 5.92
CA THR A 90 9.61 -13.94 4.87
C THR A 90 9.60 -15.36 5.41
N THR A 91 10.21 -15.58 6.58
CA THR A 91 10.13 -16.85 7.30
C THR A 91 9.07 -16.73 8.39
N ASP A 92 8.03 -17.55 8.30
CA ASP A 92 6.97 -17.58 9.30
C ASP A 92 7.51 -18.13 10.62
N ILE A 93 7.08 -17.50 11.71
CA ILE A 93 7.43 -17.89 13.07
C ILE A 93 6.18 -17.74 13.96
N PRO A 94 6.06 -18.54 15.03
CA PRO A 94 4.92 -18.40 15.92
C PRO A 94 4.84 -16.98 16.51
N PRO A 95 3.62 -16.43 16.71
CA PRO A 95 3.42 -15.09 17.25
C PRO A 95 4.19 -14.82 18.55
N GLU A 96 4.35 -15.83 19.39
CA GLU A 96 5.03 -15.76 20.68
C GLU A 96 6.53 -15.42 20.55
N TYR A 97 7.11 -15.61 19.36
CA TYR A 97 8.50 -15.27 19.02
C TYR A 97 8.60 -14.07 18.07
N ASP A 98 7.48 -13.54 17.55
CA ASP A 98 7.45 -12.41 16.61
C ASP A 98 7.10 -11.09 17.31
N GLN A 99 7.88 -10.69 18.32
CA GLN A 99 7.49 -9.55 19.17
C GLN A 99 7.19 -8.28 18.37
N TYR A 100 8.07 -7.92 17.44
CA TYR A 100 7.92 -6.70 16.66
C TYR A 100 6.84 -6.80 15.60
N GLY A 101 6.87 -7.86 14.77
CA GLY A 101 5.92 -8.02 13.68
C GLY A 101 4.50 -8.19 14.20
N TYR A 102 4.32 -9.00 15.24
CA TYR A 102 3.01 -9.24 15.84
C TYR A 102 2.40 -7.96 16.43
N GLU A 103 3.14 -7.21 17.24
CA GLU A 103 2.63 -5.95 17.84
C GLU A 103 2.25 -4.93 16.77
N ILE A 104 3.08 -4.79 15.73
CA ILE A 104 2.77 -3.90 14.62
C ILE A 104 1.47 -4.32 13.94
N ARG A 105 1.30 -5.61 13.63
CA ARG A 105 0.05 -6.10 13.02
C ARG A 105 -1.15 -5.87 13.94
N ARG A 106 -1.00 -6.09 15.25
CA ARG A 106 -2.04 -5.82 16.26
C ARG A 106 -2.48 -4.36 16.24
N TYR A 107 -1.55 -3.41 16.32
CA TYR A 107 -1.88 -1.98 16.30
C TYR A 107 -2.44 -1.53 14.94
N MET A 108 -2.01 -2.15 13.85
CA MET A 108 -2.45 -1.78 12.52
C MET A 108 -3.76 -2.46 12.10
N ALA A 109 -4.26 -3.46 12.83
CA ALA A 109 -5.40 -4.29 12.41
C ALA A 109 -6.69 -3.52 12.12
N SER A 110 -7.01 -2.53 12.94
CA SER A 110 -8.29 -1.79 12.87
C SER A 110 -8.16 -0.42 12.21
N VAL A 111 -6.96 -0.05 11.74
CA VAL A 111 -6.65 1.29 11.21
C VAL A 111 -7.45 1.65 9.95
N GLY A 112 -7.89 0.67 9.17
CA GLY A 112 -8.73 0.91 7.99
C GLY A 112 -10.23 0.69 8.20
N ASN A 113 -10.71 0.51 9.43
CA ASN A 113 -12.13 0.33 9.70
C ASN A 113 -12.93 1.60 9.35
N MET A 114 -14.07 1.46 8.68
CA MET A 114 -14.94 2.58 8.31
C MET A 114 -15.41 3.44 9.51
N LYS A 115 -15.37 2.91 10.73
CA LYS A 115 -15.65 3.67 11.96
C LYS A 115 -14.78 4.91 12.09
N VAL A 116 -13.58 4.95 11.50
CA VAL A 116 -12.71 6.14 11.51
C VAL A 116 -13.36 7.38 10.90
N PHE A 117 -14.39 7.22 10.06
CA PHE A 117 -15.12 8.34 9.45
C PHE A 117 -16.31 8.82 10.28
N THR A 118 -16.78 8.02 11.24
CA THR A 118 -18.04 8.26 11.96
C THR A 118 -17.86 8.42 13.47
N ASP A 119 -16.74 7.96 14.02
CA ASP A 119 -16.43 7.95 15.44
C ASP A 119 -15.06 8.60 15.66
N GLU A 120 -15.06 9.81 16.24
CA GLU A 120 -13.87 10.63 16.45
C GLU A 120 -12.93 10.02 17.48
N ASP A 121 -13.47 9.45 18.56
CA ASP A 121 -12.68 8.79 19.61
C ASP A 121 -11.96 7.56 19.03
N PHE A 122 -12.66 6.78 18.20
CA PHE A 122 -12.07 5.66 17.48
C PHE A 122 -10.99 6.12 16.49
N LEU A 123 -11.22 7.20 15.75
CA LEU A 123 -10.22 7.79 14.84
C LEU A 123 -8.95 8.20 15.58
N GLU A 124 -9.09 8.91 16.69
CA GLU A 124 -7.95 9.28 17.54
C GLU A 124 -7.19 8.06 18.05
N GLU A 125 -7.90 7.01 18.45
CA GLU A 125 -7.30 5.75 18.86
C GLU A 125 -6.49 5.12 17.72
N GLN A 126 -7.02 5.09 16.49
CA GLN A 126 -6.28 4.57 15.34
C GLN A 126 -5.05 5.40 15.01
N ILE A 127 -5.11 6.74 15.17
CA ILE A 127 -3.92 7.60 15.03
C ILE A 127 -2.88 7.24 16.10
N LYS A 128 -3.30 7.05 17.36
CA LYS A 128 -2.40 6.59 18.44
C LYS A 128 -1.80 5.22 18.12
N ASN A 129 -2.56 4.30 17.54
CA ASN A 129 -2.08 2.97 17.16
C ASN A 129 -1.05 3.02 16.03
N THR A 130 -1.26 3.81 14.97
CA THR A 130 -0.24 3.98 13.92
C THR A 130 1.07 4.56 14.46
N ARG A 131 0.99 5.49 15.42
CA ARG A 131 2.18 6.06 16.10
C ARG A 131 2.90 5.02 16.96
N LYS A 132 2.17 4.18 17.71
CA LYS A 132 2.75 3.05 18.46
C LYS A 132 3.46 2.08 17.51
N ALA A 133 2.79 1.68 16.42
CA ALA A 133 3.39 0.82 15.40
C ALA A 133 4.67 1.41 14.81
N ARG A 134 4.71 2.74 14.55
CA ARG A 134 5.92 3.42 14.09
C ARG A 134 7.07 3.33 15.09
N VAL A 135 6.80 3.53 16.38
CA VAL A 135 7.83 3.42 17.43
C VAL A 135 8.41 2.02 17.44
N ILE A 136 7.57 0.98 17.40
CA ILE A 136 8.00 -0.42 17.37
C ILE A 136 8.80 -0.73 16.09
N ALA A 137 8.35 -0.25 14.93
CA ALA A 137 9.08 -0.42 13.67
C ALA A 137 10.48 0.22 13.70
N ARG A 138 10.64 1.38 14.34
CA ARG A 138 11.95 2.02 14.54
C ARG A 138 12.86 1.21 15.46
N PHE A 139 12.32 0.66 16.56
CA PHE A 139 13.09 -0.24 17.43
C PHE A 139 13.53 -1.49 16.68
N TRP A 140 12.62 -2.09 15.89
CA TRP A 140 12.93 -3.27 15.10
C TRP A 140 14.02 -2.98 14.05
N GLN A 141 13.91 -1.86 13.32
CA GLN A 141 14.94 -1.41 12.38
C GLN A 141 16.30 -1.29 13.08
N LYS A 142 16.35 -0.58 14.21
CA LYS A 142 17.60 -0.37 14.95
C LYS A 142 18.23 -1.71 15.39
N TYR A 143 17.42 -2.61 15.95
CA TYR A 143 17.87 -3.94 16.37
C TYR A 143 18.45 -4.75 15.19
N ILE A 144 17.75 -4.75 14.05
CA ILE A 144 18.21 -5.41 12.82
C ILE A 144 19.53 -4.81 12.32
N GLU A 145 19.65 -3.49 12.30
CA GLU A 145 20.85 -2.80 11.83
C GLU A 145 22.05 -3.12 12.72
N GLU A 146 21.87 -3.12 14.04
CA GLU A 146 22.90 -3.53 15.01
C GLU A 146 23.33 -4.99 14.80
N GLU A 147 22.38 -5.91 14.58
CA GLU A 147 22.67 -7.32 14.30
C GLU A 147 23.42 -7.52 12.96
N ILE A 148 23.04 -6.79 11.91
CA ILE A 148 23.73 -6.81 10.62
C ILE A 148 25.18 -6.33 10.79
N ASP A 149 25.39 -5.21 11.47
CA ASP A 149 26.72 -4.64 11.69
C ASP A 149 27.61 -5.58 12.54
N GLU A 150 27.03 -6.24 13.54
CA GLU A 150 27.76 -7.25 14.34
C GLU A 150 28.12 -8.47 13.49
N LEU A 151 27.17 -9.00 12.70
CA LEU A 151 27.41 -10.14 11.82
C LEU A 151 28.47 -9.82 10.76
N GLU A 152 28.45 -8.64 10.17
CA GLU A 152 29.48 -8.23 9.21
C GLU A 152 30.88 -8.22 9.83
N LYS A 153 31.03 -7.70 11.06
CA LYS A 153 32.31 -7.76 11.79
C LYS A 153 32.75 -9.20 12.03
N LEU A 154 31.88 -10.03 12.59
CA LEU A 154 32.19 -11.42 12.93
C LEU A 154 32.54 -12.27 11.70
N VAL A 155 31.84 -12.04 10.58
CA VAL A 155 32.05 -12.76 9.33
C VAL A 155 33.40 -12.38 8.69
N ASN A 156 33.79 -11.10 8.76
CA ASN A 156 35.09 -10.61 8.31
C ASN A 156 36.25 -11.12 9.18
N GLU A 157 36.08 -11.18 10.51
CA GLU A 157 37.13 -11.59 11.45
C GLU A 157 37.41 -13.10 11.44
N LYS A 158 36.39 -13.94 11.22
CA LYS A 158 36.46 -15.38 11.44
C LYS A 158 36.72 -16.24 10.20
N ASP A 159 37.08 -15.63 9.06
CA ASP A 159 37.21 -16.31 7.76
C ASP A 159 36.00 -17.24 7.47
N SER A 160 34.82 -16.65 7.52
CA SER A 160 33.55 -17.39 7.46
C SER A 160 33.29 -17.99 6.08
N SER A 161 32.63 -19.15 6.05
CA SER A 161 32.24 -19.83 4.79
C SER A 161 31.44 -18.93 3.82
N SER A 162 31.58 -19.19 2.53
CA SER A 162 30.84 -18.49 1.45
C SER A 162 29.32 -18.55 1.62
N SER A 163 28.79 -19.62 2.22
CA SER A 163 27.37 -19.76 2.55
C SER A 163 26.89 -18.70 3.55
N VAL A 164 27.69 -18.40 4.57
CA VAL A 164 27.34 -17.39 5.59
C VAL A 164 27.32 -16.00 4.96
N TRP A 165 28.33 -15.67 4.13
CA TRP A 165 28.39 -14.43 3.38
C TRP A 165 27.18 -14.23 2.46
N THR A 166 26.81 -15.27 1.73
CA THR A 166 25.69 -15.23 0.78
C THR A 166 24.38 -15.00 1.52
N ALA A 167 24.13 -15.75 2.60
CA ALA A 167 22.94 -15.61 3.43
C ALA A 167 22.86 -14.19 4.04
N LEU A 168 23.93 -13.69 4.66
CA LEU A 168 23.97 -12.35 5.24
C LEU A 168 23.65 -11.28 4.19
N LYS A 169 24.28 -11.33 3.02
CA LYS A 169 24.06 -10.35 1.95
C LYS A 169 22.62 -10.35 1.45
N GLN A 170 22.04 -11.54 1.22
CA GLN A 170 20.67 -11.68 0.75
C GLN A 170 19.66 -11.23 1.80
N ASN A 171 19.80 -11.73 3.03
CA ASN A 171 18.86 -11.45 4.12
C ASN A 171 18.92 -9.97 4.53
N ARG A 172 20.10 -9.35 4.57
CA ARG A 172 20.24 -7.90 4.75
C ARG A 172 19.43 -7.11 3.73
N GLN A 173 19.46 -7.50 2.47
CA GLN A 173 18.70 -6.82 1.41
C GLN A 173 17.19 -6.99 1.63
N ILE A 174 16.74 -8.22 1.89
CA ILE A 174 15.33 -8.52 2.16
C ILE A 174 14.83 -7.68 3.33
N THR A 175 15.56 -7.71 4.45
CA THR A 175 15.15 -7.01 5.66
C THR A 175 15.13 -5.49 5.48
N ARG A 176 16.11 -4.89 4.79
CA ARG A 176 16.09 -3.45 4.49
C ARG A 176 14.92 -3.04 3.59
N THR A 177 14.63 -3.83 2.55
CA THR A 177 13.46 -3.57 1.69
C THR A 177 12.16 -3.68 2.49
N PHE A 178 12.04 -4.70 3.34
CA PHE A 178 10.89 -4.86 4.23
C PHE A 178 10.68 -3.65 5.15
N ILE A 179 11.74 -3.16 5.81
CA ILE A 179 11.62 -2.00 6.72
C ILE A 179 11.12 -0.75 5.97
N ILE A 180 11.57 -0.53 4.74
CA ILE A 180 11.10 0.59 3.90
C ILE A 180 9.61 0.43 3.58
N ASP A 181 9.19 -0.76 3.16
CA ASP A 181 7.79 -1.05 2.85
C ASP A 181 6.90 -0.90 4.09
N LEU A 182 7.36 -1.41 5.24
CA LEU A 182 6.70 -1.34 6.53
C LEU A 182 6.48 0.11 6.97
N GLN A 183 7.53 0.94 6.93
CA GLN A 183 7.44 2.36 7.26
C GLN A 183 6.49 3.09 6.31
N GLY A 184 6.60 2.82 5.00
CA GLY A 184 5.71 3.40 4.00
C GLY A 184 4.24 3.06 4.24
N TRP A 185 3.95 1.83 4.66
CA TRP A 185 2.60 1.41 5.03
C TRP A 185 2.08 2.12 6.26
N ILE A 186 2.86 2.17 7.36
CA ILE A 186 2.47 2.89 8.59
C ILE A 186 2.23 4.38 8.30
N ASP A 187 3.16 5.04 7.62
CA ASP A 187 3.10 6.47 7.32
C ASP A 187 1.92 6.82 6.40
N SER A 188 1.63 5.97 5.40
CA SER A 188 0.50 6.19 4.51
C SER A 188 -0.85 6.07 5.22
N ASN A 189 -0.96 5.17 6.21
CA ASN A 189 -2.17 5.06 7.01
C ASN A 189 -2.33 6.24 7.97
N GLU A 190 -1.27 6.66 8.69
CA GLU A 190 -1.39 7.84 9.56
C GLU A 190 -1.76 9.08 8.74
N ARG A 191 -1.16 9.26 7.55
CA ARG A 191 -1.52 10.38 6.66
C ARG A 191 -3.01 10.36 6.28
N LEU A 192 -3.57 9.18 5.98
CA LEU A 192 -4.99 9.05 5.69
C LEU A 192 -5.83 9.41 6.92
N LEU A 193 -5.51 8.85 8.08
CA LEU A 193 -6.23 9.13 9.33
C LEU A 193 -6.18 10.61 9.70
N MET A 194 -5.02 11.26 9.61
CA MET A 194 -4.89 12.69 9.86
C MET A 194 -5.73 13.51 8.88
N LYS A 195 -5.81 13.09 7.60
CA LYS A 195 -6.68 13.76 6.62
C LYS A 195 -8.17 13.59 6.94
N ILE A 196 -8.57 12.45 7.49
CA ILE A 196 -9.93 12.23 7.98
C ILE A 196 -10.20 13.10 9.20
N PHE A 197 -9.22 13.21 10.11
CA PHE A 197 -9.31 14.04 11.31
C PHE A 197 -9.47 15.53 10.97
N ASP A 198 -8.66 16.04 10.02
CA ASP A 198 -8.74 17.43 9.57
C ASP A 198 -10.06 17.76 8.84
N SER A 199 -10.70 16.74 8.23
CA SER A 199 -11.98 16.84 7.50
C SER A 199 -13.14 16.16 8.24
N PHE A 200 -13.04 15.95 9.55
CA PHE A 200 -14.02 15.15 10.29
C PHE A 200 -15.42 15.77 10.19
N GLY A 201 -16.43 14.92 9.96
CA GLY A 201 -17.82 15.35 9.75
C GLY A 201 -18.15 15.90 8.35
N PHE A 202 -17.17 16.12 7.47
CA PHE A 202 -17.40 16.54 6.07
C PHE A 202 -17.36 15.39 5.06
N ILE A 203 -17.07 14.18 5.54
CA ILE A 203 -17.07 12.93 4.77
C ILE A 203 -18.21 12.06 5.30
N GLN A 204 -19.16 11.72 4.44
CA GLN A 204 -20.22 10.77 4.75
C GLN A 204 -19.89 9.41 4.14
N VAL A 205 -20.05 8.34 4.91
CA VAL A 205 -19.87 6.96 4.44
C VAL A 205 -21.20 6.37 3.99
N GLU A 206 -21.30 6.01 2.72
CA GLU A 206 -22.39 5.22 2.12
C GLU A 206 -21.73 4.03 1.39
N TYR A 207 -21.16 3.07 2.14
CA TYR A 207 -20.30 2.01 1.60
C TYR A 207 -20.89 1.35 0.32
N PRO A 208 -20.09 1.16 -0.77
CA PRO A 208 -18.64 1.39 -0.87
C PRO A 208 -18.27 2.83 -1.28
N GLU A 209 -19.13 3.80 -1.02
CA GLU A 209 -18.95 5.19 -1.40
C GLU A 209 -18.56 6.08 -0.21
N LEU A 210 -17.64 7.02 -0.45
CA LEU A 210 -17.41 8.18 0.39
C LEU A 210 -17.96 9.41 -0.32
N ILE A 211 -18.85 10.14 0.34
CA ILE A 211 -19.45 11.37 -0.17
C ILE A 211 -18.80 12.56 0.51
N PHE A 212 -18.18 13.42 -0.29
CA PHE A 212 -17.55 14.64 0.18
C PHE A 212 -18.56 15.80 0.12
N MET A 213 -18.64 16.59 1.20
CA MET A 213 -19.38 17.85 1.17
C MET A 213 -18.60 18.97 0.44
N ARG A 214 -17.29 18.77 0.22
CA ARG A 214 -16.37 19.77 -0.35
C ARG A 214 -15.57 19.20 -1.55
N PRO A 215 -15.74 19.77 -2.76
CA PRO A 215 -15.14 19.28 -4.01
C PRO A 215 -13.64 19.13 -4.07
N HIS A 216 -12.96 20.12 -3.51
CA HIS A 216 -11.52 20.24 -3.61
C HIS A 216 -10.80 19.23 -2.71
N GLU A 217 -11.44 18.79 -1.61
CA GLU A 217 -10.87 17.81 -0.69
C GLU A 217 -10.83 16.40 -1.31
N ARG A 218 -11.70 16.12 -2.29
CA ARG A 218 -11.86 14.80 -2.93
C ARG A 218 -10.61 14.31 -3.67
N VAL A 219 -10.02 15.13 -4.54
CA VAL A 219 -8.85 14.74 -5.37
C VAL A 219 -7.67 14.38 -4.46
N ASP A 220 -7.51 15.22 -3.47
CA ASP A 220 -6.45 15.21 -2.49
C ASP A 220 -6.59 14.00 -1.52
N PHE A 221 -7.82 13.65 -1.18
CA PHE A 221 -8.16 12.44 -0.44
C PHE A 221 -7.94 11.18 -1.29
N PHE A 222 -8.41 11.18 -2.55
CA PHE A 222 -8.24 10.05 -3.47
C PHE A 222 -6.76 9.68 -3.67
N ASN A 223 -5.88 10.67 -3.88
CA ASN A 223 -4.44 10.43 -4.00
C ASN A 223 -3.84 9.82 -2.72
N THR A 224 -4.34 10.23 -1.56
CA THR A 224 -3.92 9.68 -0.26
C THR A 224 -4.35 8.22 -0.14
N LEU A 225 -5.59 7.90 -0.52
CA LEU A 225 -6.12 6.55 -0.52
C LEU A 225 -5.36 5.62 -1.48
N GLN A 226 -5.09 6.07 -2.70
CA GLN A 226 -4.30 5.32 -3.70
C GLN A 226 -2.88 5.03 -3.19
N THR A 227 -2.23 6.03 -2.58
CA THR A 227 -0.91 5.86 -1.98
C THR A 227 -0.95 4.80 -0.87
N ARG A 228 -1.94 4.88 0.02
CA ARG A 228 -2.15 3.92 1.09
C ARG A 228 -2.38 2.50 0.56
N GLN A 229 -3.20 2.35 -0.48
CA GLN A 229 -3.44 1.04 -1.12
C GLN A 229 -2.17 0.46 -1.74
N ALA A 230 -1.37 1.28 -2.43
CA ALA A 230 -0.10 0.85 -3.00
C ALA A 230 0.88 0.36 -1.91
N LYS A 231 0.93 1.05 -0.76
CA LYS A 231 1.78 0.66 0.37
C LYS A 231 1.27 -0.58 1.10
N LEU A 232 -0.05 -0.75 1.23
CA LEU A 232 -0.65 -2.01 1.70
C LEU A 232 -0.26 -3.19 0.78
N ASN A 233 -0.37 -3.01 -0.54
CA ASN A 233 0.02 -4.05 -1.49
C ASN A 233 1.52 -4.38 -1.44
N ALA A 234 2.38 -3.42 -1.08
CA ALA A 234 3.79 -3.66 -0.86
C ALA A 234 4.04 -4.54 0.38
N ILE A 235 3.37 -4.26 1.50
CA ILE A 235 3.56 -5.04 2.74
C ILE A 235 2.91 -6.42 2.68
N LYS A 236 1.81 -6.59 1.94
CA LYS A 236 1.13 -7.89 1.79
C LYS A 236 1.96 -8.96 1.06
N LYS A 237 3.09 -8.58 0.44
CA LYS A 237 4.04 -9.53 -0.17
C LYS A 237 4.76 -10.38 0.88
N TYR A 238 4.85 -9.89 2.11
CA TYR A 238 5.46 -10.59 3.23
C TYR A 238 4.42 -11.46 3.91
N GLN A 239 4.67 -12.77 4.03
CA GLN A 239 3.69 -13.76 4.45
C GLN A 239 3.03 -13.39 5.79
N ALA A 240 3.81 -12.92 6.76
CA ALA A 240 3.32 -12.51 8.07
C ALA A 240 2.29 -11.36 8.00
N PHE A 241 2.32 -10.53 6.95
CA PHE A 241 1.45 -9.36 6.75
C PHE A 241 0.40 -9.57 5.65
N ALA A 242 0.35 -10.75 5.02
CA ALA A 242 -0.53 -11.01 3.88
C ALA A 242 -2.03 -10.94 4.24
N LEU A 243 -2.37 -11.23 5.49
CA LEU A 243 -3.75 -11.20 6.00
C LEU A 243 -4.24 -9.78 6.36
N MET A 244 -3.38 -8.76 6.30
CA MET A 244 -3.83 -7.39 6.51
C MET A 244 -4.77 -6.97 5.37
N SER A 245 -5.99 -6.57 5.71
CA SER A 245 -7.04 -6.13 4.78
C SER A 245 -7.87 -5.02 5.40
N TYR A 246 -8.35 -4.12 4.56
CA TYR A 246 -9.26 -3.03 4.90
C TYR A 246 -9.93 -2.50 3.63
#